data_AF-A0A9Q3GKQ4-F1
#
_entry.id   AF-A0A9Q3GKQ4-F1
#
_cell.length_a   1.000
_cell.length_b   1.000
_cell.length_c   1.000
_cell.angle_alpha   90.00
_cell.angle_beta   90.00
_cell.angle_gamma   90.00
#
_symmetry.space_group_name_H-M   'P 1'
#
loop_
_entity.id
_entity.type
_entity.pdbx_description
1 polymer ?
#
loop_
_entity_poly.entity_id
_entity_poly.type
_entity_poly.pdbx_seq_one_letter_code
_entity_poly.pdbx_strand_id
1 'polypeptide(L)'
;MFFSGLPNELPPFLYLIDNQMPSIHHKFNTEQHLIKWIAFHFRPHDKQTAANCSAYNWWISMLRENAMIQGLPSNSNLARNVYVQTHLLKTKSFCEKLQEIFGDKFEGENEKQALQSCKQDNRLIGEYNSHFSSLVYAVDLTEQTRCDLYKAGLNVKILDVALK
;
A
#
# COMPACT_ATOMS: atom_id res chain seq x y z
N MET A 1 -1.72 8.15 10.37
CA MET A 1 -1.46 7.61 9.03
C MET A 1 -0.15 8.19 8.54
N PHE A 2 0.83 7.34 8.26
CA PHE A 2 2.16 7.71 7.77
C PHE A 2 2.56 6.73 6.66
N PHE A 3 3.34 7.22 5.71
CA PHE A 3 3.91 6.40 4.64
C PHE A 3 5.37 6.78 4.47
N SER A 4 6.27 5.84 4.73
CA SER A 4 7.72 6.06 4.61
C SER A 4 8.26 5.72 3.23
N GLY A 5 7.48 4.98 2.43
CA GLY A 5 7.89 4.45 1.13
C GLY A 5 8.24 2.96 1.16
N LEU A 6 7.85 2.24 2.21
CA LEU A 6 8.01 0.78 2.25
C LEU A 6 6.81 0.10 1.55
N PRO A 7 7.04 -0.96 0.75
CA PRO A 7 5.96 -1.61 0.01
C PRO A 7 4.83 -2.16 0.88
N ASN A 8 5.16 -2.74 2.03
CA ASN A 8 4.18 -3.27 2.99
C ASN A 8 3.29 -2.18 3.64
N GLU A 9 3.72 -0.92 3.63
CA GLU A 9 2.93 0.20 4.14
C GLU A 9 1.94 0.74 3.10
N LEU A 10 2.17 0.47 1.82
CA LEU A 10 1.42 1.08 0.74
C LEU A 10 -0.05 0.63 0.68
N PRO A 11 -0.40 -0.68 0.69
CA PRO A 11 -1.80 -1.11 0.67
C PRO A 11 -2.66 -0.53 1.81
N PRO A 12 -2.25 -0.61 3.11
CA PRO A 12 -3.05 -0.01 4.17
C PRO A 12 -3.09 1.52 4.09
N PHE A 13 -2.04 2.17 3.57
CA PHE A 13 -2.03 3.62 3.36
C PHE A 13 -3.06 4.05 2.31
N LEU A 14 -3.10 3.38 1.14
CA LEU A 14 -4.06 3.68 0.08
C LEU A 14 -5.49 3.39 0.51
N TYR A 15 -5.73 2.28 1.21
CA TYR A 15 -7.04 1.97 1.78
C TYR A 15 -7.55 3.08 2.71
N LEU A 16 -6.68 3.59 3.58
CA LEU A 16 -7.05 4.69 4.48
C LEU A 16 -7.33 5.99 3.73
N ILE A 17 -6.59 6.28 2.66
CA ILE A 17 -6.86 7.43 1.78
C ILE A 17 -8.26 7.27 1.19
N ASP A 18 -8.53 6.17 0.51
CA ASP A 18 -9.81 5.93 -0.17
C ASP A 18 -11.00 5.97 0.79
N ASN A 19 -10.83 5.43 2.00
CA ASN A 19 -11.86 5.46 3.02
C ASN A 19 -12.09 6.89 3.58
N GLN A 20 -11.05 7.72 3.65
CA GLN A 20 -11.18 9.11 4.11
C GLN A 20 -11.64 10.07 3.01
N MET A 21 -11.36 9.77 1.74
CA MET A 21 -11.67 10.63 0.59
C MET A 21 -13.10 11.17 0.61
N PRO A 22 -14.17 10.36 0.77
CA PRO A 22 -15.55 10.85 0.76
C PRO A 22 -15.82 11.92 1.83
N SER A 23 -15.21 11.78 3.01
CA SER A 23 -15.41 12.68 4.15
C SER A 23 -14.56 13.95 4.10
N ILE A 24 -13.52 13.99 3.29
CA ILE A 24 -12.59 15.14 3.24
C ILE A 24 -12.56 15.86 1.90
N HIS A 25 -13.05 15.24 0.82
CA HIS A 25 -12.99 15.81 -0.53
C HIS A 25 -13.61 17.22 -0.60
N HIS A 26 -14.74 17.45 0.07
CA HIS A 26 -15.40 18.77 0.13
C HIS A 26 -14.58 19.84 0.88
N LYS A 27 -13.57 19.44 1.68
CA LYS A 27 -12.68 20.35 2.39
C LYS A 27 -11.55 20.88 1.51
N PHE A 28 -11.39 20.34 0.30
CA PHE A 28 -10.34 20.73 -0.63
C PHE A 28 -10.93 21.41 -1.86
N ASN A 29 -10.41 22.60 -2.15
CA ASN A 29 -10.88 23.39 -3.29
C ASN A 29 -10.34 22.89 -4.64
N THR A 30 -9.26 22.10 -4.63
CA THR A 30 -8.61 21.59 -5.85
C THR A 30 -7.95 20.23 -5.62
N GLU A 31 -7.80 19.45 -6.69
CA GLU A 31 -7.02 18.19 -6.73
C GLU A 31 -5.59 18.40 -6.19
N GLN A 32 -4.98 19.54 -6.50
CA GLN A 32 -3.64 19.88 -6.01
C GLN A 32 -3.59 19.95 -4.47
N HIS A 33 -4.62 20.48 -3.81
CA HIS A 33 -4.66 20.50 -2.35
C HIS A 33 -4.83 19.10 -1.77
N LEU A 34 -5.61 18.25 -2.43
CA LEU A 34 -5.80 16.85 -2.03
C LEU A 34 -4.51 16.04 -2.15
N ILE A 35 -3.77 16.19 -3.26
CA ILE A 35 -2.46 15.57 -3.45
C ILE A 35 -1.45 16.07 -2.39
N LYS A 36 -1.45 17.38 -2.09
CA LYS A 36 -0.61 17.93 -1.00
C LYS A 36 -0.98 17.35 0.35
N TRP A 37 -2.26 17.11 0.61
CA TRP A 37 -2.73 16.47 1.83
C TRP A 37 -2.26 15.01 1.91
N ILE A 38 -2.31 14.25 0.81
CA ILE A 38 -1.73 12.90 0.77
C ILE A 38 -0.23 12.95 1.08
N ALA A 39 0.51 13.85 0.41
CA ALA A 39 1.95 14.01 0.60
C ALA A 39 2.34 14.47 2.01
N PHE A 40 1.43 15.13 2.75
CA PHE A 40 1.65 15.51 4.15
C PHE A 40 1.89 14.30 5.07
N HIS A 41 1.39 13.12 4.67
CA HIS A 41 1.59 11.86 5.38
C HIS A 41 2.91 11.16 5.05
N PHE A 42 3.72 11.68 4.12
CA PHE A 42 5.02 11.11 3.77
C PHE A 42 6.05 11.40 4.86
N ARG A 43 6.24 10.45 5.77
CA ARG A 43 7.06 10.59 6.97
C ARG A 43 7.69 9.26 7.34
N PRO A 44 8.91 9.28 7.90
CA PRO A 44 9.53 8.07 8.41
C PRO A 44 8.72 7.51 9.59
N HIS A 45 8.73 6.19 9.73
CA HIS A 45 8.05 5.47 10.81
C HIS A 45 8.71 5.74 12.18
N ASP A 46 10.03 5.95 12.19
CA ASP A 46 10.84 6.20 13.38
C ASP A 46 11.37 7.64 13.39
N LYS A 47 12.00 8.09 14.48
CA LYS A 47 12.66 9.41 14.67
C LYS A 47 13.79 9.71 13.67
N GLN A 48 13.89 8.96 12.59
CA GLN A 48 14.79 9.25 11.49
C GLN A 48 14.40 10.58 10.83
N THR A 49 15.40 11.31 10.35
CA THR A 49 15.20 12.58 9.65
C THR A 49 14.42 12.39 8.37
N ALA A 50 13.66 13.41 7.94
CA ALA A 50 12.92 13.42 6.68
C ALA A 50 13.77 13.05 5.44
N ALA A 51 15.09 13.27 5.52
CA ALA A 51 16.06 12.85 4.50
C ALA A 51 16.12 11.32 4.27
N ASN A 52 15.67 10.51 5.22
CA ASN A 52 15.64 9.04 5.10
C ASN A 52 14.26 8.50 4.66
N CYS A 53 13.27 9.37 4.43
CA CYS A 53 11.94 8.96 4.00
C CYS A 53 11.90 8.89 2.47
N SER A 54 11.88 7.67 1.93
CA SER A 54 11.83 7.42 0.48
C SER A 54 10.62 8.07 -0.19
N ALA A 55 9.44 8.00 0.45
CA ALA A 55 8.23 8.65 -0.05
C ALA A 55 8.37 10.18 -0.12
N TYR A 56 8.98 10.80 0.89
CA TYR A 56 9.21 12.23 0.92
C TYR A 56 10.24 12.66 -0.13
N ASN A 57 11.36 11.94 -0.24
CA ASN A 57 12.40 12.23 -1.23
C ASN A 57 11.86 12.11 -2.66
N TRP A 58 11.07 11.07 -2.92
CA TRP A 58 10.37 10.89 -4.19
C TRP A 58 9.41 12.05 -4.48
N TRP A 59 8.62 12.47 -3.50
CA TRP A 59 7.74 13.64 -3.62
C TRP A 59 8.50 14.92 -3.98
N ILE A 60 9.62 15.19 -3.30
CA ILE A 60 10.46 16.36 -3.61
C ILE A 60 11.05 16.26 -5.02
N SER A 61 11.49 15.07 -5.46
CA SER A 61 11.97 14.85 -6.82
C SER A 61 10.90 15.17 -7.87
N MET A 62 9.68 14.71 -7.65
CA MET A 62 8.54 14.96 -8.55
C MET A 62 8.19 16.45 -8.62
N LEU A 63 8.24 17.18 -7.51
CA LEU A 63 8.04 18.63 -7.51
C LEU A 63 9.15 19.37 -8.28
N ARG A 64 10.40 18.93 -8.17
CA ARG A 64 11.52 19.49 -8.93
C ARG A 64 11.35 19.25 -10.42
N GLU A 65 11.01 18.03 -10.81
CA GLU A 65 10.71 17.68 -12.21
C GLU A 65 9.56 18.53 -12.77
N ASN A 66 8.48 18.69 -12.00
CA ASN A 66 7.36 19.55 -12.38
C ASN A 66 7.78 21.02 -12.56
N ALA A 67 8.73 21.51 -11.75
CA ALA A 67 9.29 22.86 -11.90
C ALA A 67 10.18 22.98 -13.16
N MET A 68 10.99 21.96 -13.44
CA MET A 68 11.83 21.90 -14.64
C MET A 68 10.99 21.93 -15.92
N ILE A 69 9.90 21.15 -15.98
CA ILE A 69 8.97 21.13 -17.13
C ILE A 69 8.35 22.51 -17.38
N GLN A 70 8.14 23.30 -16.32
CA GLN A 70 7.62 24.67 -16.40
C GLN A 70 8.71 25.72 -16.69
N GLY A 71 9.99 25.34 -16.77
CA GLY A 71 11.10 26.28 -16.92
C GLY A 71 11.31 27.19 -15.70
N LEU A 72 10.87 26.76 -14.51
CA LEU A 72 11.00 27.55 -13.28
C LEU A 72 12.44 27.47 -12.72
N PRO A 73 12.92 28.55 -12.06
CA PRO A 73 14.26 28.56 -11.50
C PRO A 73 14.41 27.57 -10.32
N SER A 74 15.64 27.13 -10.06
CA SER A 74 15.95 26.11 -9.04
C SER A 74 15.61 26.52 -7.61
N ASN A 75 15.51 27.83 -7.34
CA ASN A 75 15.08 28.39 -6.05
C ASN A 75 13.57 28.67 -5.99
N SER A 76 12.78 28.23 -6.98
CA SER A 76 11.33 28.38 -6.97
C SER A 76 10.72 27.67 -5.77
N ASN A 77 9.66 28.26 -5.20
CA ASN A 77 8.94 27.65 -4.11
C ASN A 77 8.11 26.48 -4.64
N LEU A 78 8.70 25.27 -4.60
CA LEU A 78 8.10 24.02 -5.09
C LEU A 78 6.67 23.79 -4.59
N ALA A 79 6.35 24.22 -3.37
CA ALA A 79 5.01 24.06 -2.79
C ALA A 79 3.95 24.98 -3.43
N ARG A 80 4.35 26.06 -4.11
CA ARG A 80 3.45 27.01 -4.77
C ARG A 80 3.32 26.78 -6.28
N ASN A 81 4.16 25.92 -6.86
CA ASN A 81 4.14 25.66 -8.29
C ASN A 81 2.82 25.00 -8.71
N VAL A 82 2.29 25.39 -9.87
CA VAL A 82 1.14 24.71 -10.50
C VAL A 82 1.60 23.34 -10.98
N TYR A 83 0.71 22.36 -10.91
CA TYR A 83 1.00 21.00 -11.37
C TYR A 83 0.68 20.88 -12.85
N VAL A 84 1.67 20.43 -13.64
CA VAL A 84 1.54 20.24 -15.09
C VAL A 84 1.74 18.79 -15.51
N GLN A 85 2.40 17.99 -14.67
CA GLN A 85 2.59 16.56 -14.92
C GLN A 85 1.25 15.81 -14.83
N THR A 86 0.98 14.90 -15.75
CA THR A 86 -0.30 14.17 -15.86
C THR A 86 -0.69 13.46 -14.56
N HIS A 87 0.26 12.81 -13.89
CA HIS A 87 0.04 12.11 -12.62
C HIS A 87 -0.14 13.07 -11.42
N LEU A 88 0.12 14.36 -11.57
CA LEU A 88 -0.17 15.39 -10.56
C LEU A 88 -1.48 16.15 -10.81
N LEU A 89 -2.16 15.91 -11.93
CA LEU A 89 -3.42 16.60 -12.25
C LEU A 89 -4.63 16.00 -11.54
N LYS A 90 -4.55 14.70 -11.19
CA LYS A 90 -5.64 13.94 -10.60
C LYS A 90 -5.14 13.09 -9.44
N THR A 91 -5.89 13.09 -8.35
CA THR A 91 -5.59 12.28 -7.16
C THR A 91 -5.52 10.80 -7.50
N LYS A 92 -6.42 10.31 -8.35
CA LYS A 92 -6.38 8.92 -8.83
C LYS A 92 -5.06 8.59 -9.54
N SER A 93 -4.63 9.41 -10.50
CA SER A 93 -3.38 9.21 -11.22
C SER A 93 -2.15 9.33 -10.32
N PHE A 94 -2.23 10.14 -9.27
CA PHE A 94 -1.19 10.22 -8.25
C PHE A 94 -1.08 8.92 -7.44
N CYS A 95 -2.22 8.35 -7.01
CA CYS A 95 -2.27 7.06 -6.30
C CYS A 95 -1.78 5.89 -7.17
N GLU A 96 -2.16 5.86 -8.45
CA GLU A 96 -1.64 4.88 -9.42
C GLU A 96 -0.11 4.97 -9.54
N LYS A 97 0.45 6.19 -9.58
CA LYS A 97 1.90 6.38 -9.61
C LYS A 97 2.59 5.95 -8.31
N LEU A 98 1.94 6.13 -7.16
CA LEU A 98 2.43 5.59 -5.88
C LEU A 98 2.52 4.07 -5.91
N GLN A 99 1.50 3.40 -6.45
CA GLN A 99 1.49 1.94 -6.66
C GLN A 99 2.59 1.48 -7.61
N GLU A 100 2.81 2.18 -8.72
CA GLU A 100 3.87 1.83 -9.67
C GLU A 100 5.27 1.89 -9.03
N ILE A 101 5.53 2.89 -8.19
CA ILE A 101 6.86 3.15 -7.62
C ILE A 101 7.13 2.35 -6.35
N PHE A 102 6.15 2.26 -5.45
CA PHE A 102 6.31 1.66 -4.12
C PHE A 102 5.60 0.34 -3.94
N GLY A 103 4.76 -0.09 -4.90
CA GLY A 103 4.10 -1.39 -4.85
C GLY A 103 5.12 -2.52 -4.86
N ASP A 104 4.79 -3.62 -4.18
CA ASP A 104 5.61 -4.82 -4.24
C ASP A 104 5.44 -5.47 -5.62
N LYS A 105 6.50 -5.42 -6.43
CA LYS A 105 6.52 -6.01 -7.78
C LYS A 105 6.41 -7.54 -7.75
N PHE A 106 6.61 -8.14 -6.57
CA PHE A 106 6.54 -9.58 -6.33
C PHE A 106 5.40 -9.95 -5.40
N GLU A 107 4.44 -9.05 -5.12
CA GLU A 107 3.33 -9.28 -4.17
C GLU A 107 2.65 -10.64 -4.43
N GLY A 108 2.26 -10.90 -5.68
CA GLY A 108 1.61 -12.17 -6.05
C GLY A 108 2.52 -13.41 -6.02
N GLU A 109 3.85 -13.26 -6.10
CA GLU A 109 4.79 -14.39 -5.92
C GLU A 109 5.07 -14.66 -4.44
N ASN A 110 5.23 -13.59 -3.66
CA ASN A 110 5.41 -13.63 -2.20
C ASN A 110 4.18 -14.25 -1.53
N GLU A 111 2.97 -13.87 -1.96
CA GLU A 111 1.71 -14.41 -1.46
C GLU A 111 1.52 -15.88 -1.83
N LYS A 112 1.90 -16.28 -3.06
CA LYS A 112 1.92 -17.70 -3.45
C LYS A 112 2.85 -18.51 -2.56
N GLN A 113 4.05 -18.02 -2.30
CA GLN A 113 5.02 -18.68 -1.44
C GLN A 113 4.55 -18.75 0.02
N ALA A 114 3.96 -17.67 0.52
CA ALA A 114 3.36 -17.60 1.85
C ALA A 114 2.18 -18.57 1.98
N LEU A 115 1.31 -18.65 0.97
CA LEU A 115 0.17 -19.56 0.94
C LEU A 115 0.61 -21.03 0.94
N GLN A 116 1.63 -21.37 0.14
CA GLN A 116 2.21 -22.73 0.12
C GLN A 116 2.85 -23.13 1.46
N SER A 117 3.37 -22.13 2.19
CA SER A 117 3.98 -22.33 3.52
C SER A 117 2.96 -22.20 4.66
N CYS A 118 1.70 -21.87 4.38
CA CYS A 118 0.68 -21.63 5.38
C CYS A 118 0.23 -22.96 6.01
N LYS A 119 0.53 -23.13 7.30
CA LYS A 119 0.13 -24.29 8.09
C LYS A 119 -0.52 -23.85 9.39
N GLN A 120 -1.46 -24.66 9.88
CA GLN A 120 -2.10 -24.44 11.17
C GLN A 120 -1.09 -24.63 12.31
N ASP A 121 -0.22 -25.64 12.22
CA ASP A 121 0.73 -26.02 13.27
C ASP A 121 0.07 -26.04 14.66
N ASN A 122 0.53 -25.20 15.60
CA ASN A 122 -0.03 -25.07 16.96
C ASN A 122 -1.01 -23.89 17.10
N ARG A 123 -1.40 -23.23 16.01
CA ARG A 123 -2.34 -22.09 16.02
C ARG A 123 -3.78 -22.55 16.19
N LEU A 124 -4.61 -21.69 16.77
CA LEU A 124 -6.05 -21.94 16.84
C LEU A 124 -6.65 -21.95 15.43
N ILE A 125 -7.73 -22.72 15.25
CA ILE A 125 -8.38 -22.82 13.92
C ILE A 125 -8.85 -21.45 13.40
N GLY A 126 -9.33 -20.56 14.28
CA GLY A 126 -9.73 -19.21 13.89
C GLY A 126 -8.56 -18.35 13.37
N GLU A 127 -7.39 -18.46 14.00
CA GLU A 127 -6.19 -17.73 13.58
C GLU A 127 -5.65 -18.27 12.25
N TYR A 128 -5.64 -19.60 12.09
CA TYR A 128 -5.30 -20.23 10.83
C TYR A 128 -6.26 -19.80 9.72
N ASN A 129 -7.57 -19.85 9.96
CA ASN A 129 -8.58 -19.46 8.97
C ASN A 129 -8.41 -18.01 8.54
N SER A 130 -8.23 -17.08 9.50
CA SER A 130 -8.02 -15.67 9.20
C SER A 130 -6.75 -15.45 8.37
N HIS A 131 -5.65 -16.10 8.75
CA HIS A 131 -4.37 -15.98 8.02
C HIS A 131 -4.47 -16.60 6.62
N PHE A 132 -5.00 -17.82 6.51
CA PHE A 132 -5.19 -18.50 5.23
C PHE A 132 -6.10 -17.71 4.29
N SER A 133 -7.23 -17.18 4.80
CA SER A 133 -8.13 -16.34 4.02
C SER A 133 -7.44 -15.08 3.50
N SER A 134 -6.59 -14.44 4.31
CA SER A 134 -5.85 -13.25 3.86
C SER A 134 -4.92 -13.55 2.67
N LEU A 135 -4.29 -14.74 2.64
CA LEU A 135 -3.36 -15.14 1.59
C LEU A 135 -4.08 -15.70 0.34
N VAL A 136 -5.12 -16.50 0.53
CA VAL A 136 -5.77 -17.24 -0.57
C VAL A 136 -6.56 -16.31 -1.50
N TYR A 137 -7.06 -15.19 -1.00
CA TYR A 137 -7.77 -14.19 -1.80
C TYR A 137 -6.84 -13.18 -2.48
N ALA A 138 -5.57 -13.19 -2.13
CA ALA A 138 -4.56 -12.38 -2.80
C ALA A 138 -3.97 -13.10 -4.05
N VAL A 139 -4.14 -14.42 -4.13
CA VAL A 139 -3.69 -15.24 -5.28
C VAL A 139 -4.88 -15.68 -6.14
N ASP A 140 -4.76 -15.54 -7.46
CA ASP A 140 -5.75 -16.08 -8.39
C ASP A 140 -5.67 -17.61 -8.46
N LEU A 141 -6.59 -18.28 -7.78
CA LEU A 141 -6.71 -19.73 -7.67
C LEU A 141 -8.16 -20.17 -7.89
N THR A 142 -8.34 -21.34 -8.50
CA THR A 142 -9.65 -22.00 -8.57
C THR A 142 -10.12 -22.42 -7.17
N GLU A 143 -11.43 -22.47 -6.95
CA GLU A 143 -12.02 -22.89 -5.67
C GLU A 143 -11.52 -24.28 -5.23
N GLN A 144 -11.37 -25.21 -6.17
CA GLN A 144 -10.84 -26.54 -5.89
C GLN A 144 -9.41 -26.46 -5.32
N THR A 145 -8.53 -25.67 -5.94
CA THR A 145 -7.16 -25.48 -5.46
C THR A 145 -7.13 -24.84 -4.06
N ARG A 146 -8.06 -23.92 -3.76
CA ARG A 146 -8.17 -23.30 -2.43
C ARG A 146 -8.53 -24.34 -1.37
N CYS A 147 -9.51 -25.20 -1.66
CA CYS A 147 -9.91 -26.29 -0.76
C CYS A 147 -8.78 -27.29 -0.50
N ASP A 148 -8.03 -27.65 -1.53
CA ASP A 148 -6.93 -28.60 -1.41
C ASP A 148 -5.78 -28.04 -0.57
N LEU A 149 -5.40 -26.78 -0.80
CA LEU A 149 -4.39 -26.08 0.01
C LEU A 149 -4.82 -25.91 1.46
N TYR A 150 -6.09 -25.54 1.70
CA TYR A 150 -6.61 -25.37 3.05
C TYR A 150 -6.53 -26.68 3.85
N LYS A 151 -6.94 -27.81 3.24
CA LYS A 151 -6.88 -29.13 3.86
C LYS A 151 -5.43 -29.57 4.11
N ALA A 152 -4.52 -29.31 3.17
CA ALA A 152 -3.11 -29.67 3.30
C ALA A 152 -2.40 -28.92 4.46
N GLY A 153 -2.85 -27.71 4.79
CA GLY A 153 -2.30 -26.91 5.89
C GLY A 153 -2.88 -27.23 7.27
N LEU A 154 -3.98 -27.99 7.37
CA LEU A 154 -4.61 -28.31 8.66
C LEU A 154 -3.78 -29.28 9.51
N ASN A 155 -3.76 -29.04 10.82
CA ASN A 155 -3.17 -29.99 11.75
C ASN A 155 -4.21 -31.06 12.14
N VAL A 156 -4.14 -32.21 11.45
CA VAL A 156 -5.09 -33.33 11.61
C VAL A 156 -5.17 -33.85 13.05
N LYS A 157 -4.12 -33.67 13.87
CA LYS A 157 -4.12 -34.10 15.28
C LYS A 157 -5.11 -33.31 16.16
N ILE A 158 -5.50 -32.10 15.75
CA ILE A 158 -6.47 -31.26 16.49
C ILE A 158 -7.92 -31.67 16.15
N LEU A 159 -8.16 -32.23 14.95
CA LEU A 159 -9.48 -32.74 14.56
C LEU A 159 -9.91 -33.94 15.42
N ASP A 160 -8.95 -34.73 15.91
CA ASP A 160 -9.20 -35.94 16.71
C ASP A 160 -9.57 -35.64 18.19
N VAL A 161 -9.33 -34.40 18.65
CA VAL A 161 -9.65 -33.96 20.03
C VAL A 161 -11.04 -33.30 20.11
N ALA A 162 -11.56 -32.75 19.01
CA ALA A 162 -12.88 -32.11 18.98
C ALA A 162 -14.05 -33.11 18.79
N LEU A 163 -13.76 -34.38 18.53
CA LEU A 163 -14.75 -35.45 18.31
C LEU A 163 -14.81 -36.50 19.45
N LYS A 164 -14.19 -36.22 20.61
CA LYS A 164 -14.33 -36.99 21.85
C LYS A 164 -15.02 -36.17 22.92
#